data_AF-A0A9E5YC36-F1
#
_entry.id   AF-A0A9E5YC36-F1
#
_cell.length_a   1.000
_cell.length_b   1.000
_cell.length_c   1.000
_cell.angle_alpha   90.00
_cell.angle_beta   90.00
_cell.angle_gamma   90.00
#
_symmetry.space_group_name_H-M   'P 1'
#
loop_
_entity.id
_entity.type
_entity.pdbx_description
1 polymer ?
#
loop_
_entity_poly.entity_id
_entity_poly.type
_entity_poly.pdbx_seq_one_letter_code
_entity_poly.pdbx_strand_id
1 'polypeptide(L)' 'EIKHISELILDYLNKDDSKVEYKKAEPFTTRVKNIDSSKAIKDLGHDPRTSPEEGIPKTIEWMKSIYGLEGK' A
#
# COMPACT_ATOMS: atom_id res chain seq x y z
N GLU A 1 -6.84 -7.25 2.65
CA GLU A 1 -8.02 -6.43 2.31
C GLU A 1 -7.59 -5.03 1.91
N ILE A 2 -8.26 -4.39 0.93
CA ILE A 2 -7.91 -3.03 0.50
C ILE A 2 -8.09 -2.00 1.64
N LYS A 3 -9.06 -2.25 2.55
CA LYS A 3 -9.28 -1.42 3.75
C LYS A 3 -8.03 -1.30 4.62
N HIS A 4 -7.27 -2.38 4.78
CA HIS A 4 -6.04 -2.36 5.58
C HIS A 4 -4.99 -1.39 5.04
N ILE A 5 -4.84 -1.32 3.71
CA ILE A 5 -3.93 -0.34 3.07
C ILE A 5 -4.42 1.09 3.31
N SER A 6 -5.74 1.31 3.26
CA SER A 6 -6.34 2.61 3.60
C SER A 6 -6.05 3.00 5.05
N GLU A 7 -6.18 2.06 5.99
CA GLU A 7 -5.92 2.28 7.43
C GLU A 7 -4.44 2.65 7.65
N LEU A 8 -3.49 1.93 7.03
CA LEU A 8 -2.06 2.27 7.12
C LEU A 8 -1.76 3.71 6.66
N ILE A 9 -2.42 4.17 5.59
CA ILE A 9 -2.24 5.55 5.08
C ILE A 9 -2.83 6.56 6.07
N LEU A 10 -4.04 6.32 6.58
CA LEU A 10 -4.73 7.21 7.51
C LEU A 10 -3.96 7.32 8.84
N ASP A 11 -3.50 6.20 9.38
CA ASP A 11 -2.71 6.13 10.60
C ASP A 11 -1.40 6.92 10.44
N TYR A 12 -0.68 6.71 9.33
CA TYR A 12 0.55 7.45 9.04
C TYR A 12 0.33 8.97 8.97
N LEU A 13 -0.80 9.40 8.40
CA LEU A 13 -1.17 10.81 8.26
C LEU A 13 -1.89 11.40 9.49
N ASN A 14 -2.09 10.60 10.53
CA ASN A 14 -2.90 10.93 11.71
C ASN A 14 -4.27 11.51 11.31
N LYS A 15 -5.03 10.74 10.52
CA LYS A 15 -6.37 11.06 10.04
C LYS A 15 -7.34 9.95 10.43
N ASP A 16 -8.59 10.34 10.66
CA ASP A 16 -9.72 9.40 10.72
C ASP A 16 -10.32 9.18 9.33
N ASP A 17 -11.25 8.23 9.23
CA ASP A 17 -11.89 7.82 7.98
C ASP A 17 -13.19 8.60 7.66
N SER A 18 -13.47 9.73 8.33
CA SER A 18 -14.69 10.53 8.15
C SER A 18 -14.94 11.00 6.70
N LYS A 19 -13.89 11.05 5.88
CA LYS A 19 -13.95 11.43 4.46
C LYS A 19 -13.80 10.25 3.49
N VAL A 20 -13.71 9.02 4.00
CA VAL A 20 -13.51 7.82 3.17
C VAL A 20 -14.86 7.20 2.80
N GLU A 21 -15.01 6.85 1.52
CA GLU A 21 -16.16 6.08 1.02
C GLU A 21 -15.70 4.69 0.58
N TYR A 22 -16.12 3.65 1.31
CA TYR A 22 -15.81 2.25 0.96
C TYR A 22 -16.81 1.71 -0.07
N LYS A 23 -16.35 1.52 -1.31
CA LYS A 23 -17.16 0.99 -2.40
C LYS A 23 -17.08 -0.53 -2.50
N LYS A 24 -18.15 -1.14 -3.00
CA LYS A 24 -18.16 -2.58 -3.32
C LYS A 24 -17.18 -2.86 -4.45
N ALA A 25 -16.63 -4.07 -4.45
CA ALA A 25 -15.76 -4.54 -5.53
C ALA A 25 -16.48 -4.49 -6.88
N GLU A 26 -15.76 -4.08 -7.91
CA GLU A 26 -16.26 -4.05 -9.28
C GLU A 26 -16.59 -5.47 -9.80
N PRO A 27 -17.62 -5.64 -10.66
CA PRO A 27 -18.15 -6.95 -11.02
C PRO A 27 -17.14 -7.95 -11.61
N PHE A 28 -16.11 -7.46 -12.31
CA PHE A 28 -15.12 -8.30 -12.99
C PHE A 28 -13.74 -8.29 -12.33
N THR A 29 -13.65 -7.77 -11.10
CA THR A 29 -12.38 -7.70 -10.37
C THR A 29 -12.16 -8.94 -9.52
N THR A 30 -11.05 -9.63 -9.76
CA THR A 30 -10.59 -10.73 -8.91
C THR A 30 -10.25 -10.21 -7.51
N ARG A 31 -10.88 -10.79 -6.48
CA ARG A 31 -10.70 -10.35 -5.08
C ARG A 31 -9.32 -10.67 -4.51
N VAL A 32 -8.81 -11.86 -4.82
CA VAL A 32 -7.54 -12.36 -4.28
C VAL A 32 -6.70 -12.90 -5.42
N LYS A 33 -5.49 -12.34 -5.59
CA LYS A 33 -4.50 -12.77 -6.58
C LYS A 33 -3.28 -13.32 -5.84
N ASN A 34 -3.44 -14.48 -5.22
CA ASN A 34 -2.32 -15.15 -4.55
C ASN A 34 -1.32 -15.63 -5.61
N ILE A 35 -0.04 -15.37 -5.37
CA ILE A 35 1.05 -15.81 -6.24
C ILE A 35 1.92 -16.83 -5.50
N ASP A 36 2.52 -17.74 -6.26
CA ASP A 36 3.63 -18.57 -5.78
C ASP A 36 4.94 -17.98 -6.32
N SER A 37 5.78 -17.50 -5.41
CA SER A 37 7.10 -16.93 -5.73
C SER A 37 8.25 -17.94 -5.57
N SER A 38 7.98 -19.23 -5.31
CA SER A 38 8.99 -20.27 -5.03
C SER A 38 10.09 -20.33 -6.09
N LYS A 39 9.72 -20.24 -7.37
CA LYS A 39 10.66 -20.24 -8.49
C LYS A 39 11.56 -19.00 -8.51
N ALA A 40 11.01 -17.81 -8.28
CA ALA A 40 11.78 -16.57 -8.25
C ALA A 40 12.73 -16.51 -7.05
N ILE A 41 12.32 -17.04 -5.90
CA ILE A 41 13.17 -17.18 -4.71
C ILE A 41 14.36 -18.08 -5.04
N LYS A 42 14.11 -19.27 -5.61
CA LYS A 42 15.14 -20.25 -5.94
C LYS A 42 16.10 -19.76 -7.01
N ASP A 43 15.58 -19.26 -8.13
CA ASP A 43 16.38 -19.04 -9.34
C ASP A 43 16.98 -17.62 -9.37
N LEU A 44 16.37 -16.65 -8.69
CA LEU A 44 16.74 -15.23 -8.77
C LEU A 44 17.04 -14.57 -7.41
N GLY A 45 16.95 -15.33 -6.31
CA GLY A 45 17.15 -14.77 -4.96
C GLY A 45 16.12 -13.71 -4.59
N HIS A 46 14.88 -13.85 -5.05
CA HIS A 46 13.81 -12.92 -4.73
C HIS A 46 13.60 -12.79 -3.22
N ASP A 47 13.86 -11.60 -2.68
CA ASP A 47 13.78 -11.29 -1.25
C ASP A 47 13.19 -9.87 -1.05
N PRO A 48 11.86 -9.71 -1.02
CA PRO A 48 11.23 -8.44 -0.68
C PRO A 48 11.53 -8.05 0.77
N ARG A 49 12.36 -7.02 0.95
CA ARG A 49 12.82 -6.59 2.29
C ARG A 49 11.97 -5.49 2.92
N THR A 50 11.09 -4.86 2.15
CA THR A 50 10.27 -3.73 2.59
C THR A 50 8.83 -4.18 2.68
N SER A 51 8.25 -4.12 3.88
CA SER A 51 6.83 -4.39 4.09
C SER A 51 5.96 -3.21 3.65
N PRO A 52 4.64 -3.39 3.50
CA PRO A 52 3.72 -2.28 3.28
C PRO A 52 3.82 -1.19 4.37
N GLU A 53 3.94 -1.58 5.64
CA GLU A 53 4.06 -0.68 6.80
C GLU A 53 5.32 0.20 6.72
N GLU A 54 6.40 -0.29 6.11
CA GLU A 54 7.61 0.49 5.86
C GLU A 54 7.56 1.29 4.54
N GLY A 55 7.04 0.68 3.47
CA GLY A 55 7.07 1.23 2.12
C GLY A 55 6.04 2.32 1.87
N ILE A 56 4.84 2.21 2.46
CA ILE A 56 3.76 3.20 2.29
C ILE A 56 4.18 4.57 2.85
N PRO A 57 4.69 4.70 4.09
CA PRO A 57 5.25 5.95 4.60
C PRO A 57 6.26 6.61 3.67
N LYS A 58 7.25 5.84 3.19
CA LYS A 58 8.28 6.35 2.27
C LYS A 58 7.69 6.86 0.96
N THR A 59 6.66 6.18 0.45
CA THR A 59 5.94 6.58 -0.76
C THR A 59 5.17 7.88 -0.55
N ILE A 60 4.53 8.04 0.62
CA ILE A 60 3.80 9.27 0.98
C ILE A 60 4.77 10.47 1.04
N GLU A 61 5.91 10.32 1.71
CA GLU A 61 6.90 11.39 1.82
C GLU A 61 7.53 11.72 0.47
N TRP A 62 7.81 10.72 -0.37
CA TRP A 62 8.24 10.95 -1.75
C TRP A 62 7.18 11.74 -2.54
N MET A 63 5.89 11.41 -2.41
CA MET A 63 4.82 12.17 -3.05
C MET A 63 4.75 13.61 -2.54
N LYS A 64 4.87 13.84 -1.22
CA LYS A 64 4.93 15.20 -0.67
C LYS A 64 6.07 16.01 -1.30
N SER A 65 7.24 15.40 -1.48
CA SER A 65 8.39 16.03 -2.17
C SER A 65 8.04 16.45 -3.60
N ILE A 66 7.48 15.53 -4.40
CA ILE A 66 7.09 15.80 -5.79
C ILE A 66 6.08 16.96 -5.90
N TYR A 67 5.15 17.08 -4.94
CA TYR A 67 4.14 18.13 -4.93
C TYR A 67 4.51 19.39 -4.12
N GLY A 68 5.74 19.49 -3.59
CA GLY A 68 6.19 20.66 -2.81
C GLY A 68 5.46 20.82 -1.47
N LEU A 69 5.11 19.72 -0.82
CA LEU A 69 4.42 19.65 0.47
C LEU A 69 5.33 19.21 1.61
N GLU A 70 6.65 19.24 1.42
CA GLU A 70 7.65 18.89 2.43
C GLU A 70 7.46 19.75 3.69
N GLY A 71 7.46 19.11 4.87
CA GLY A 71 7.28 19.79 6.16
C GLY A 71 5.83 20.16 6.52
N LYS A 72 4.84 19.74 5.72
CA LYS A 72 3.40 19.83 6.05
C LYS A 72 2.80 18.52 6.55
#